data_AF-A0A0N4X7V9-F1
#
_entry.id   AF-A0A0N4X7V9-F1
#
_cell.length_a   1.000
_cell.length_b   1.000
_cell.length_c   1.000
_cell.angle_alpha   90.00
_cell.angle_beta   90.00
_cell.angle_gamma   90.00
#
_symmetry.space_group_name_H-M   'P 1'
#
loop_
_entity.id
_entity.type
_entity.pdbx_description
1 polymer ?
#
loop_
_entity_poly.entity_id
_entity_poly.type
_entity_poly.pdbx_seq_one_letter_code
_entity_poly.pdbx_strand_id
1 'polypeptide(L)'
;MALFHVIKAVFMMILLQVELQTSVDAAIARVTQTEQVPRPTRACPLSPYATFLTREQQETLHELVVEARGQGANEQMVKSYIDKYISKVLPPRRYMEFQQAFQLFQANRRGKRSPQEKKLPRKVFDLIDQYSGNNDVNYAEFYKENVRNLKRV
;
A
#
# COMPACT_ATOMS: atom_id res chain seq x y z
N MET A 1 58.28 5.20 -32.80
CA MET A 1 58.39 4.72 -31.41
C MET A 1 57.52 5.51 -30.42
N ALA A 2 57.48 6.85 -30.46
CA ALA A 2 56.70 7.65 -29.49
C ALA A 2 55.17 7.41 -29.51
N LEU A 3 54.56 7.25 -30.69
CA LEU A 3 53.10 7.07 -30.83
C LEU A 3 52.56 5.80 -30.16
N PHE A 4 53.31 4.70 -30.20
CA PHE A 4 52.95 3.43 -29.56
C PHE A 4 52.95 3.52 -28.03
N HIS A 5 53.84 4.32 -27.45
CA HIS A 5 53.88 4.54 -26.00
C HIS A 5 52.69 5.39 -25.51
N VAL A 6 52.25 6.38 -26.30
CA VAL A 6 51.08 7.20 -25.97
C VAL A 6 49.81 6.35 -26.00
N ILE A 7 49.63 5.50 -27.02
CA ILE A 7 48.46 4.61 -27.12
C ILE A 7 48.41 3.63 -25.95
N LYS A 8 49.56 3.05 -25.57
CA LYS A 8 49.65 2.13 -24.44
C LYS A 8 49.32 2.81 -23.10
N ALA A 9 49.74 4.06 -22.92
CA ALA A 9 49.44 4.85 -21.72
C ALA A 9 47.95 5.20 -21.63
N VAL A 10 47.32 5.61 -22.75
CA VAL A 10 45.88 5.90 -22.79
C VAL A 10 45.06 4.64 -22.51
N PHE A 11 45.45 3.49 -23.06
CA PHE A 11 44.75 2.23 -22.82
C PHE A 11 44.85 1.79 -21.35
N MET A 12 46.01 1.95 -20.71
CA MET A 12 46.18 1.68 -19.28
C MET A 12 45.36 2.61 -18.40
N MET A 13 45.24 3.90 -18.77
CA MET A 13 44.39 4.85 -18.05
C MET A 13 42.90 4.49 -18.17
N ILE A 14 42.45 4.03 -19.34
CA ILE A 14 41.07 3.57 -19.54
C ILE A 14 40.80 2.31 -18.70
N LEU A 15 41.71 1.34 -18.69
CA LEU A 15 41.57 0.14 -17.85
C LEU A 15 41.50 0.48 -16.36
N LEU A 16 42.36 1.39 -15.88
CA LEU A 16 42.34 1.83 -14.49
C LEU A 16 41.04 2.54 -14.13
N GLN A 17 40.48 3.35 -15.04
CA GLN A 17 39.19 4.02 -14.84
C GLN A 17 38.03 3.02 -14.77
N VAL A 18 38.03 1.98 -15.61
CA VAL A 18 36.99 0.93 -15.58
C VAL A 18 37.03 0.15 -14.26
N GLU A 19 38.21 -0.22 -13.77
CA GLU A 19 38.36 -0.89 -12.47
C GLU A 19 37.88 -0.01 -11.31
N LEU A 20 38.20 1.30 -11.34
CA LEU A 20 37.69 2.24 -10.34
C LEU A 20 36.16 2.35 -10.36
N GLN A 21 35.56 2.39 -11.55
CA GLN A 21 34.11 2.50 -11.70
C GLN A 21 33.38 1.28 -11.10
N THR A 22 33.86 0.07 -11.38
CA THR A 22 33.25 -1.17 -10.86
C THR A 22 33.33 -1.30 -9.34
N SER A 23 34.40 -0.77 -8.74
CA SER A 23 34.59 -0.72 -7.29
C SER A 23 33.56 0.21 -6.61
N VAL A 24 33.32 1.39 -7.20
CA VAL A 24 32.36 2.38 -6.68
C VAL A 24 30.93 1.84 -6.79
N ASP A 25 30.57 1.22 -7.90
CA ASP A 25 29.23 0.62 -8.09
C ASP A 25 28.96 -0.50 -7.07
N ALA A 26 29.97 -1.35 -6.81
CA ALA A 26 29.87 -2.40 -5.80
C ALA A 26 29.76 -1.84 -4.37
N ALA A 27 30.40 -0.70 -4.08
CA ALA A 27 30.29 -0.02 -2.80
C ALA A 27 28.90 0.62 -2.62
N ILE A 28 28.34 1.24 -3.66
CA ILE A 28 26.99 1.83 -3.63
C ILE A 28 25.92 0.75 -3.43
N ALA A 29 26.07 -0.42 -4.09
CA ALA A 29 25.16 -1.56 -3.92
C ALA A 29 25.14 -2.10 -2.48
N ARG A 30 26.26 -2.03 -1.75
CA ARG A 30 26.34 -2.44 -0.34
C ARG A 30 25.73 -1.42 0.61
N VAL A 31 25.89 -0.12 0.34
CA VAL A 31 25.33 0.95 1.18
C VAL A 31 23.81 1.07 1.04
N THR A 32 23.24 0.63 -0.08
CA THR A 32 21.78 0.66 -0.34
C THR A 32 21.01 -0.55 0.21
N GLN A 33 21.69 -1.54 0.80
CA GLN A 33 21.02 -2.57 1.61
C GLN A 33 20.65 -2.00 2.98
N THR A 34 19.66 -1.09 2.99
CA THR A 34 18.91 -0.81 4.19
C THR A 34 18.24 -2.10 4.62
N GLU A 35 18.76 -2.71 5.67
CA GLU A 35 18.17 -3.85 6.37
C GLU A 35 16.72 -3.49 6.74
N GLN A 36 15.78 -3.97 5.93
CA GLN A 36 14.36 -3.80 6.20
C GLN A 36 14.02 -4.69 7.39
N VAL A 37 13.97 -4.08 8.59
CA VAL A 37 13.40 -4.71 9.78
C VAL A 37 12.05 -5.31 9.39
N PRO A 38 11.84 -6.64 9.50
CA PRO A 38 10.59 -7.25 9.11
C PRO A 38 9.47 -6.65 9.96
N ARG A 39 8.49 -6.00 9.29
CA ARG A 39 7.33 -5.45 10.00
C ARG A 39 6.63 -6.58 10.76
N PRO A 40 6.24 -6.37 12.03
CA PRO A 40 5.42 -7.35 12.73
C PRO A 40 4.12 -7.55 11.93
N THR A 41 3.98 -8.73 11.34
CA THR A 41 2.75 -9.18 10.69
C THR A 41 1.73 -9.43 11.78
N ARG A 42 0.94 -8.40 12.11
CA ARG A 42 -0.32 -8.63 12.85
C ARG A 42 -1.11 -9.64 12.02
N ALA A 43 -1.38 -10.81 12.58
CA ALA A 43 -2.18 -11.87 11.96
C ALA A 43 -3.59 -11.32 11.71
N CYS A 44 -3.76 -10.67 10.55
CA CYS A 44 -5.07 -10.22 10.12
C CYS A 44 -5.88 -11.49 9.87
N PRO A 45 -7.08 -11.62 10.46
CA PRO A 45 -7.90 -12.80 10.23
C PRO A 45 -8.14 -12.93 8.72
N LEU A 46 -8.06 -14.16 8.20
CA LEU A 46 -8.29 -14.42 6.79
C LEU A 46 -9.70 -13.99 6.42
N SER A 47 -9.88 -13.47 5.20
CA SER A 47 -11.22 -13.14 4.73
C SER A 47 -12.04 -14.43 4.57
N PRO A 48 -13.34 -14.42 4.89
CA PRO A 48 -14.20 -15.59 4.69
C PRO A 48 -14.25 -16.07 3.24
N TYR A 49 -14.06 -15.17 2.26
CA TYR A 49 -13.91 -15.56 0.86
C TYR A 49 -12.71 -16.48 0.65
N ALA A 50 -11.57 -16.19 1.29
CA ALA A 50 -10.37 -17.01 1.19
C ALA A 50 -10.48 -18.34 1.95
N THR A 51 -11.36 -18.43 2.94
CA THR A 51 -11.56 -19.65 3.75
C THR A 51 -12.56 -20.62 3.13
N PHE A 52 -13.64 -20.10 2.53
CA PHE A 52 -14.75 -20.93 2.05
C PHE A 52 -14.72 -21.17 0.53
N LEU A 53 -14.10 -20.27 -0.25
CA LEU A 53 -14.05 -20.40 -1.70
C LEU A 53 -12.69 -20.92 -2.16
N THR A 54 -12.68 -21.75 -3.19
CA THR A 54 -11.45 -22.15 -3.89
C THR A 54 -10.85 -20.96 -4.65
N ARG A 55 -9.59 -21.09 -5.07
CA ARG A 55 -8.92 -20.03 -5.84
C ARG A 55 -9.66 -19.69 -7.14
N GLU A 56 -10.08 -20.71 -7.89
CA GLU A 56 -10.85 -20.54 -9.13
C GLU A 56 -12.18 -19.81 -8.88
N GLN A 57 -12.86 -20.13 -7.77
CA GLN A 57 -14.11 -19.45 -7.39
C GLN A 57 -13.87 -17.99 -7.00
N GLN A 58 -12.73 -17.69 -6.37
CA GLN A 58 -12.35 -16.31 -6.03
C GLN A 58 -12.02 -15.50 -7.29
N GLU A 59 -11.31 -16.10 -8.26
CA GLU A 59 -11.00 -15.49 -9.56
C GLU A 59 -12.28 -15.22 -10.35
N THR A 60 -13.19 -16.19 -10.44
CA THR A 60 -14.49 -16.03 -11.10
C THR A 60 -15.34 -14.93 -10.44
N LEU A 61 -15.37 -14.91 -9.11
CA LEU A 61 -16.08 -13.87 -8.36
C LEU A 61 -15.48 -12.48 -8.62
N HIS A 62 -14.15 -12.40 -8.72
CA HIS A 62 -13.46 -11.15 -9.02
C HIS A 62 -13.83 -10.64 -10.42
N GLU A 63 -13.80 -11.50 -11.44
CA GLU A 63 -14.19 -11.16 -12.81
C GLU A 63 -15.64 -10.65 -12.87
N LEU A 64 -16.58 -11.37 -12.24
CA LEU A 64 -17.99 -10.95 -12.15
C LEU A 64 -18.16 -9.55 -11.55
N VAL A 65 -17.40 -9.23 -10.51
CA VAL A 65 -17.45 -7.91 -9.86
C VAL A 65 -16.84 -6.83 -10.75
N VAL A 66 -15.73 -7.14 -11.43
CA VAL A 66 -15.07 -6.20 -12.35
C VAL A 66 -15.97 -5.88 -13.53
N GLU A 67 -16.58 -6.90 -14.16
CA GLU A 67 -17.51 -6.72 -15.27
C GLU A 67 -18.75 -5.93 -14.85
N ALA A 68 -19.37 -6.29 -13.72
CA ALA A 68 -20.54 -5.56 -13.21
C ALA A 68 -20.22 -4.08 -12.96
N ARG A 69 -19.04 -3.78 -12.39
CA ARG A 69 -18.59 -2.38 -12.20
C ARG A 69 -18.29 -1.68 -13.52
N GLY A 70 -17.72 -2.40 -14.50
CA GLY A 70 -17.49 -1.88 -15.85
C GLY A 70 -18.79 -1.49 -16.57
N GLN A 71 -19.89 -2.17 -16.26
CA GLN A 71 -21.24 -1.87 -16.75
C GLN A 71 -21.97 -0.79 -15.93
N GLY A 72 -21.32 -0.19 -14.93
CA GLY A 72 -21.90 0.86 -14.10
C GLY A 72 -22.79 0.35 -12.96
N ALA A 73 -22.66 -0.92 -12.55
CA ALA A 73 -23.41 -1.43 -11.41
C ALA A 73 -23.04 -0.68 -10.11
N ASN A 74 -24.07 -0.26 -9.37
CA ASN A 74 -23.91 0.34 -8.05
C ASN A 74 -23.51 -0.72 -7.00
N GLU A 75 -23.06 -0.25 -5.84
CA GLU A 75 -22.55 -1.11 -4.76
C GLU A 75 -23.57 -2.15 -4.27
N GLN A 76 -24.87 -1.81 -4.28
CA GLN A 76 -25.94 -2.72 -3.88
C GLN A 76 -26.12 -3.86 -4.90
N MET A 77 -26.10 -3.54 -6.21
CA MET A 77 -26.16 -4.54 -7.26
C MET A 77 -24.95 -5.47 -7.22
N VAL A 78 -23.74 -4.93 -7.06
CA VAL A 78 -22.52 -5.73 -6.92
C VAL A 78 -22.64 -6.71 -5.74
N LYS A 79 -23.12 -6.26 -4.58
CA LYS A 79 -23.37 -7.16 -3.43
C LYS A 79 -24.38 -8.25 -3.76
N SER A 80 -25.46 -7.91 -4.45
CA SER A 80 -26.46 -8.91 -4.85
C SER A 80 -25.89 -9.97 -5.80
N TYR A 81 -25.00 -9.59 -6.72
CA TYR A 81 -24.31 -10.53 -7.61
C TYR A 81 -23.37 -11.44 -6.85
N ILE A 82 -22.62 -10.88 -5.89
CA ILE A 82 -21.74 -11.64 -5.00
C ILE A 82 -22.57 -12.67 -4.21
N ASP A 83 -23.64 -12.24 -3.53
CA ASP A 83 -24.47 -13.13 -2.72
C ASP A 83 -25.11 -14.24 -3.56
N LYS A 84 -25.60 -13.89 -4.75
CA LYS A 84 -26.16 -14.85 -5.71
C LYS A 84 -25.12 -15.86 -6.16
N TYR A 85 -23.90 -15.44 -6.46
CA TYR A 85 -22.83 -16.36 -6.85
C TYR A 85 -22.48 -17.33 -5.71
N ILE A 86 -22.24 -16.82 -4.50
CA ILE A 86 -21.85 -17.66 -3.36
C ILE A 86 -22.97 -18.66 -3.01
N SER A 87 -24.24 -18.27 -3.08
CA SER A 87 -25.37 -19.17 -2.83
C SER A 87 -25.46 -20.35 -3.80
N LYS A 88 -24.91 -20.21 -5.01
CA LYS A 88 -24.87 -21.28 -6.02
C LYS A 88 -23.67 -22.20 -5.84
N VAL A 89 -22.55 -21.63 -5.41
CA VAL A 89 -21.25 -22.32 -5.35
C VAL A 89 -21.08 -23.07 -4.03
N LEU A 90 -21.62 -22.55 -2.94
CA LEU A 90 -21.58 -23.19 -1.63
C LEU A 90 -22.85 -24.00 -1.35
N PRO A 91 -22.74 -25.23 -0.82
CA PRO A 91 -23.89 -25.95 -0.28
C PRO A 91 -24.61 -25.15 0.81
N PRO A 92 -25.93 -25.32 1.01
CA PRO A 92 -26.71 -24.50 1.95
C PRO A 92 -26.12 -24.40 3.36
N ARG A 93 -25.62 -25.51 3.90
CA ARG A 93 -24.96 -25.53 5.22
C ARG A 93 -23.68 -24.70 5.27
N ARG A 94 -22.81 -24.85 4.28
CA ARG A 94 -21.56 -24.07 4.16
C ARG A 94 -21.84 -22.59 3.89
N TYR A 95 -22.92 -22.28 3.19
CA TYR A 95 -23.36 -20.90 2.95
C TYR A 95 -23.77 -20.20 4.25
N MET A 96 -24.49 -20.88 5.15
CA MET A 96 -24.82 -20.34 6.47
C MET A 96 -23.57 -20.07 7.31
N GLU A 97 -22.63 -21.02 7.34
CA GLU A 97 -21.33 -20.85 8.03
C GLU A 97 -20.54 -19.66 7.45
N PHE A 98 -20.52 -19.52 6.13
CA PHE A 98 -19.91 -18.38 5.45
C PHE A 98 -20.56 -17.06 5.87
N GLN A 99 -21.89 -16.97 5.89
CA GLN A 99 -22.59 -15.75 6.28
C GLN A 99 -22.27 -15.34 7.72
N GLN A 100 -22.25 -16.31 8.65
CA GLN A 100 -21.88 -16.05 10.04
C GLN A 100 -20.44 -15.56 10.15
N ALA A 101 -19.50 -16.24 9.49
CA ALA A 101 -18.08 -15.83 9.46
C ALA A 101 -17.91 -14.45 8.82
N PHE A 102 -18.68 -14.13 7.78
CA PHE A 102 -18.66 -12.85 7.10
C PHE A 102 -19.17 -11.70 7.96
N GLN A 103 -20.23 -11.91 8.73
CA GLN A 103 -20.72 -10.92 9.68
C GLN A 103 -19.68 -10.65 10.78
N LEU A 104 -19.09 -11.69 11.36
CA LEU A 104 -18.04 -11.57 12.38
C LEU A 104 -16.81 -10.84 11.83
N PHE A 105 -16.38 -11.18 10.62
CA PHE A 105 -15.26 -10.52 9.94
C PHE A 105 -15.55 -9.03 9.67
N GLN A 106 -16.76 -8.69 9.23
CA GLN A 106 -17.15 -7.29 9.04
C GLN A 106 -17.23 -6.51 10.35
N ALA A 107 -17.75 -7.12 11.42
CA ALA A 107 -17.80 -6.51 12.75
C ALA A 107 -16.39 -6.20 13.26
N ASN A 108 -15.45 -7.14 13.12
CA ASN A 108 -14.05 -6.96 13.50
C ASN A 108 -13.34 -5.90 12.63
N ARG A 109 -13.62 -5.84 11.32
CA ARG A 109 -13.11 -4.76 10.45
C ARG A 109 -13.65 -3.39 10.80
N ARG A 110 -14.88 -3.31 11.29
CA ARG A 110 -15.52 -2.06 11.74
C ARG A 110 -15.20 -1.71 13.19
N GLY A 111 -14.51 -2.60 13.91
CA GLY A 111 -13.97 -2.33 15.24
C GLY A 111 -13.06 -1.10 15.19
N LYS A 112 -13.57 0.04 15.64
CA LYS A 112 -12.80 1.28 15.73
C LYS A 112 -11.59 1.01 16.64
N ARG A 113 -10.41 1.50 16.24
CA ARG A 113 -9.24 1.61 17.14
C ARG A 113 -9.71 2.14 18.49
N SER A 114 -9.35 1.48 19.59
CA SER A 114 -9.69 1.98 20.92
C SER A 114 -9.16 3.41 21.08
N PRO A 115 -9.84 4.29 21.84
CA PRO A 115 -9.35 5.65 22.08
C PRO A 115 -7.92 5.67 22.64
N GLN A 116 -7.53 4.67 23.44
CA GLN A 116 -6.15 4.50 23.90
C GLN A 116 -5.15 4.22 22.76
N GLU A 117 -5.50 3.40 21.75
CA GLU A 117 -4.60 3.07 20.62
C GLU A 117 -4.46 4.24 19.61
N LYS A 118 -5.36 5.23 19.66
CA LYS A 118 -5.29 6.46 18.85
C LYS A 118 -4.30 7.52 19.38
N LYS A 119 -3.71 7.33 20.56
CA LYS A 119 -2.81 8.35 21.17
C LYS A 119 -1.50 8.58 20.41
N LEU A 120 -1.09 7.64 19.56
CA LEU A 120 0.16 7.76 18.82
C LEU A 120 -0.13 7.71 17.31
N PRO A 121 0.01 8.84 16.59
CA PRO A 121 -0.14 8.85 15.15
C PRO A 121 0.95 7.97 14.53
N ARG A 122 0.53 6.96 13.74
CA ARG A 122 1.45 6.00 13.10
C ARG A 122 1.79 6.42 11.66
N LYS A 123 0.96 7.27 11.06
CA LYS A 123 1.13 7.77 9.70
C LYS A 123 0.98 9.30 9.69
N VAL A 124 1.60 9.95 8.71
CA VAL A 124 1.46 11.40 8.44
C VAL A 124 -0.02 11.81 8.35
N PHE A 125 -0.87 10.95 7.78
CA PHE A 125 -2.31 11.20 7.71
C PHE A 125 -3.03 11.16 9.08
N ASP A 126 -2.52 10.40 10.06
CA ASP A 126 -3.08 10.41 11.43
C ASP A 126 -2.76 11.75 12.14
N LEU A 127 -1.64 12.41 11.79
CA LEU A 127 -1.34 13.77 12.25
C LEU A 127 -2.32 14.79 11.65
N ILE A 128 -2.60 14.68 10.35
CA ILE A 128 -3.54 15.59 9.67
C ILE A 128 -4.93 15.48 10.31
N ASP A 129 -5.44 14.28 10.59
CA ASP A 129 -6.73 14.12 11.29
C ASP A 129 -6.70 14.71 12.71
N GLN A 130 -5.59 14.56 13.44
CA GLN A 130 -5.43 15.10 14.79
C GLN A 130 -5.45 16.64 14.79
N TYR A 131 -4.85 17.26 13.79
CA TYR A 131 -4.75 18.71 13.66
C TYR A 131 -5.96 19.33 12.96
N SER A 132 -6.57 18.62 12.02
CA SER A 132 -7.70 19.11 11.23
C SER A 132 -9.05 18.91 11.92
N GLY A 133 -9.15 18.02 12.91
CA GLY A 133 -10.34 17.81 13.73
C GLY A 133 -10.44 18.69 14.98
N ASN A 134 -9.36 19.39 15.37
CA ASN A 134 -9.40 20.40 16.42
C ASN A 134 -9.87 21.72 15.80
N ASN A 135 -11.15 22.06 16.00
CA ASN A 135 -11.77 23.32 15.56
C ASN A 135 -11.09 24.59 16.12
N ASP A 136 -10.10 24.44 16.99
CA ASP A 136 -9.41 25.54 17.67
C ASP A 136 -8.30 26.18 16.82
N VAL A 137 -7.82 25.52 15.76
CA VAL A 137 -6.77 26.09 14.89
C VAL A 137 -7.34 26.38 13.51
N ASN A 138 -7.71 27.64 13.27
CA ASN A 138 -8.16 28.11 11.97
C ASN A 138 -6.95 28.25 11.02
N TYR A 139 -6.57 27.15 10.37
CA TYR A 139 -5.48 27.13 9.39
C TYR A 139 -5.68 28.16 8.27
N ALA A 140 -6.91 28.58 7.98
CA ALA A 140 -7.17 29.63 7.00
C ALA A 140 -6.62 31.01 7.45
N GLU A 141 -6.59 31.31 8.76
CA GLU A 141 -5.96 32.54 9.26
C GLU A 141 -4.43 32.44 9.23
N PHE A 142 -3.87 31.29 9.60
CA PHE A 142 -2.42 31.06 9.53
C PHE A 142 -1.85 31.30 8.13
N TYR A 143 -2.53 30.80 7.09
CA TYR A 143 -2.10 31.07 5.71
C TYR A 143 -2.32 32.52 5.30
N LYS A 144 -3.40 33.19 5.75
CA LYS A 144 -3.64 34.62 5.46
C LYS A 144 -2.56 35.52 6.07
N GLU A 145 -2.14 35.25 7.30
CA GLU A 145 -1.07 36.00 7.97
C GLU A 145 0.29 35.80 7.29
N ASN A 146 0.65 34.56 6.98
CA ASN A 146 1.93 34.27 6.33
C ASN A 146 2.00 34.80 4.90
N VAL A 147 0.89 34.78 4.14
CA VAL A 147 0.83 35.40 2.80
C VAL A 147 0.94 36.92 2.88
N ARG A 148 0.39 37.57 3.93
CA ARG A 148 0.63 39.02 4.16
C ARG A 148 2.10 39.32 4.46
N ASN A 149 2.75 38.48 5.25
CA ASN A 149 4.15 38.67 5.62
C ASN A 149 5.10 38.44 4.43
N LEU A 150 4.73 37.56 3.49
CA LEU A 150 5.45 37.35 2.23
C LEU A 150 5.26 38.49 1.22
N LYS A 151 4.14 39.23 1.27
CA LYS A 151 3.88 40.40 0.39
C LYS A 151 4.47 41.72 0.91
N ARG A 152 5.07 41.73 2.10
CA ARG A 152 5.73 42.90 2.70
C ARG A 152 7.24 42.92 2.51
N VAL A 153 7.77 41.99 1.71
CA VAL A 153 9.15 41.98 1.18
C VAL A 153 9.07 42.34 -0.30
#